data_AF-A0A7W5LKW0-F1
#
_entry.id   AF-A0A7W5LKW0-F1
#
_cell.length_a   1.000
_cell.length_b   1.000
_cell.length_c   1.000
_cell.angle_alpha   90.00
_cell.angle_beta   90.00
_cell.angle_gamma   90.00
#
_symmetry.space_group_name_H-M   'P 1'
#
loop_
_entity.id
_entity.type
_entity.pdbx_description
1 polymer ?
#
loop_
_entity_poly.entity_id
_entity_poly.type
_entity_poly.pdbx_seq_one_letter_code
_entity_poly.pdbx_strand_id
1 'polypeptide(L)' 'MSEHHEATKPNQPQRSRAVFSQEDFELLRVAIAHYLQEVEGQREAIKYSNLYHRLGRIG' A
#
# COMPACT_ATOMS: atom_id res chain seq x y z
N MET A 1 -36.73 9.48 -37.77
CA MET A 1 -36.82 9.32 -36.30
C MET A 1 -36.50 7.86 -36.02
N SER A 2 -35.27 7.58 -35.59
CA SER A 2 -34.88 7.32 -34.18
C SER A 2 -35.24 5.86 -33.84
N GLU A 3 -34.40 5.00 -33.25
CA GLU A 3 -33.41 5.22 -32.20
C GLU A 3 -32.31 4.14 -32.27
N HIS A 4 -31.03 4.55 -32.35
CA HIS A 4 -29.91 3.66 -32.05
C HIS A 4 -29.80 3.54 -30.53
N HIS A 5 -30.11 2.37 -29.98
CA HIS A 5 -29.86 2.05 -28.58
C HIS A 5 -28.35 1.83 -28.37
N GLU A 6 -27.65 2.88 -27.95
CA GLU A 6 -26.28 2.77 -27.46
C GLU A 6 -26.33 2.20 -26.03
N ALA A 7 -26.07 0.90 -25.92
CA ALA A 7 -25.97 0.23 -24.63
C ALA A 7 -24.78 0.79 -23.84
N THR A 8 -25.06 1.58 -22.80
CA THR A 8 -24.10 2.11 -21.85
C THR A 8 -23.30 0.94 -21.25
N LYS A 9 -22.03 0.78 -21.65
CA LYS A 9 -21.14 -0.21 -21.06
C LYS A 9 -21.03 0.07 -19.55
N PRO A 10 -21.26 -0.92 -18.66
CA PRO A 10 -21.09 -0.71 -17.23
C PRO A 10 -19.66 -0.28 -16.97
N ASN A 11 -19.50 0.87 -16.31
CA ASN A 11 -18.22 1.42 -15.88
C ASN A 11 -17.62 0.45 -14.84
N GLN A 12 -16.88 -0.56 -15.31
CA GLN A 12 -16.24 -1.51 -14.41
C GLN A 12 -15.27 -0.73 -13.51
N PRO A 13 -15.24 -1.01 -12.20
CA PRO A 13 -14.29 -0.35 -11.31
C PRO A 13 -12.88 -0.55 -11.87
N GLN A 14 -12.17 0.56 -12.06
CA GLN A 14 -10.79 0.56 -12.51
C GLN A 14 -10.01 -0.39 -11.61
N ARG A 15 -9.46 -1.49 -12.18
CA ARG A 15 -8.75 -2.50 -11.39
C ARG A 15 -7.71 -1.81 -10.52
N SER A 16 -7.77 -2.05 -9.21
CA SER A 16 -6.78 -1.57 -8.27
C SER A 16 -5.41 -2.11 -8.69
N ARG A 17 -4.55 -1.25 -9.24
CA ARG A 17 -3.18 -1.61 -9.61
C ARG A 17 -2.33 -1.51 -8.35
N ALA A 18 -1.52 -2.54 -8.10
CA ALA A 18 -0.49 -2.45 -7.08
C ALA A 18 0.48 -1.32 -7.46
N VAL A 19 0.73 -0.41 -6.52
CA VAL A 19 1.66 0.72 -6.67
C VAL A 19 3.08 0.31 -6.30
N PHE A 20 3.21 -0.69 -5.43
CA PHE A 20 4.48 -1.23 -4.94
C PHE A 20 4.59 -2.71 -5.29
N SER A 21 5.81 -3.14 -5.59
CA SER A 21 6.21 -4.54 -5.74
C SER A 21 6.50 -5.19 -4.38
N GLN A 22 6.74 -6.51 -4.37
CA GLN A 22 7.18 -7.20 -3.15
C GLN A 22 8.57 -6.72 -2.70
N GLU A 23 9.49 -6.51 -3.64
CA GLU A 23 10.83 -5.98 -3.37
C GLU A 23 10.79 -4.59 -2.71
N ASP A 24 9.86 -3.72 -3.15
CA ASP A 24 9.68 -2.41 -2.51
C ASP A 24 9.31 -2.54 -1.03
N PHE A 25 8.50 -3.54 -0.65
CA PHE A 25 8.14 -3.75 0.75
C PHE A 25 9.31 -4.24 1.60
N GLU A 26 10.25 -4.99 1.02
CA GLU A 26 11.50 -5.36 1.70
C GLU A 26 12.38 -4.13 1.94
N LEU A 27 12.55 -3.28 0.93
CA LEU A 27 13.30 -2.03 1.05
C LEU A 27 12.67 -1.09 2.11
N LEU A 28 11.34 -0.95 2.10
CA LEU A 28 10.60 -0.17 3.10
C LEU A 28 10.78 -0.75 4.50
N ARG A 29 10.79 -2.08 4.64
CA ARG A 29 11.01 -2.74 5.94
C ARG A 29 12.39 -2.42 6.50
N VAL A 30 13.43 -2.42 5.66
CA VAL A 30 14.79 -2.03 6.07
C VAL A 30 14.84 -0.56 6.50
N ALA A 31 14.26 0.35 5.71
CA ALA A 31 14.22 1.78 6.03
C ALA A 31 13.53 2.04 7.38
N ILE A 32 12.42 1.36 7.65
CA ILE A 32 11.68 1.50 8.92
C ILE A 32 12.47 0.92 10.09
N ALA A 33 13.19 -0.20 9.92
CA ALA A 33 14.04 -0.74 10.97
C ALA A 33 15.13 0.26 11.39
N HIS A 34 15.74 0.94 10.42
CA HIS A 34 16.70 2.01 10.71
C HIS A 34 16.03 3.18 11.44
N TYR A 35 14.90 3.66 10.94
CA TYR A 35 14.20 4.79 11.56
C TYR A 35 13.67 4.48 12.97
N LEU A 36 13.34 3.22 13.25
CA LEU A 36 12.91 2.78 14.59
C LEU A 36 13.95 3.01 15.67
N GLN A 37 15.24 2.98 15.32
CA GLN A 37 16.32 3.31 16.25
C GLN A 37 16.35 4.82 16.55
N GLU A 38 16.04 5.66 15.57
CA GLU A 38 16.01 7.13 15.72
C GLU A 38 14.83 7.62 16.57
N VAL A 39 13.70 6.91 16.53
CA VAL A 39 12.49 7.29 17.27
C VAL A 39 12.28 6.48 18.55
N GLU A 40 13.28 5.72 18.99
CA GLU A 40 13.19 4.90 20.19
C GLU A 40 12.80 5.74 21.43
N GLY A 41 11.91 5.20 22.26
CA GLY A 41 11.39 5.90 23.45
C GLY A 41 10.30 6.95 23.15
N GLN A 42 10.07 7.30 21.89
CA GLN A 42 8.97 8.17 21.50
C GLN A 42 7.66 7.38 21.36
N ARG A 43 6.52 8.04 21.60
CA ARG A 43 5.19 7.42 21.39
C ARG A 43 4.99 6.93 19.96
N GLU A 44 5.68 7.54 18.99
CA GLU A 44 5.58 7.17 17.59
C GLU A 44 6.27 5.85 17.23
N ALA A 45 7.24 5.39 18.03
CA ALA A 45 7.93 4.11 17.82
C ALA A 45 6.95 2.93 17.71
N ILE A 46 5.84 2.97 18.47
CA ILE A 46 4.81 1.93 18.42
C ILE A 46 4.16 1.86 17.03
N LYS A 47 3.94 3.00 16.37
CA LYS A 47 3.34 3.04 15.02
C LYS A 47 4.30 2.43 13.99
N TYR A 48 5.58 2.78 14.06
CA TYR A 48 6.61 2.27 13.16
C TYR A 48 6.89 0.78 13.40
N SER A 49 6.87 0.31 14.64
CA SER A 49 7.04 -1.10 15.00
C SER A 49 5.89 -1.94 14.41
N ASN A 50 4.65 -1.49 14.58
CA ASN A 50 3.50 -2.13 13.96
C ASN A 50 3.59 -2.13 12.42
N LEU A 51 4.07 -1.05 11.82
CA LEU A 51 4.26 -0.97 10.38
C LEU A 51 5.34 -1.97 9.89
N TYR A 52 6.47 -2.04 10.58
CA TYR A 52 7.55 -3.00 10.30
C TYR A 52 7.04 -4.45 10.28
N HIS A 53 6.23 -4.83 11.28
CA HIS A 53 5.64 -6.17 11.34
C HIS A 53 4.62 -6.43 10.23
N ARG A 54 3.82 -5.43 9.82
CA ARG A 54 2.88 -5.58 8.70
C ARG A 54 3.62 -5.80 7.39
N LEU A 55 4.67 -5.03 7.12
CA LEU A 55 5.47 -5.19 5.91
C LEU A 55 6.12 -6.57 5.84
N GLY A 56 6.56 -7.11 6.98
CA GLY A 56 7.11 -8.46 7.05
C GLY A 56 6.12 -9.61 6.83
N ARG A 57 4.81 -9.34 6.70
CA ARG A 57 3.77 -10.33 6.35
C ARG A 57 3.33 -10.24 4.88
N ILE A 58 3.71 -9.17 4.18
CA ILE A 58 3.28 -8.87 2.79
C ILE A 58 4.35 -9.34 1.78
N GLY A 59 5.62 -9.38 2.19
CA GLY A 59 6.73 -10.00 1.44
C GLY A 59 6.74 -11.51 1.57
#